data_AF-A0A0Q4GDL7-F1
#
_entry.id   AF-A0A0Q4GDL7-F1
#
_cell.length_a   1.000
_cell.length_b   1.000
_cell.length_c   1.000
_cell.angle_alpha   90.00
_cell.angle_beta   90.00
_cell.angle_gamma   90.00
#
_symmetry.space_group_name_H-M   'P 1'
#
loop_
_entity.id
_entity.type
_entity.pdbx_description
1 polymer ?
#
loop_
_entity_poly.entity_id
_entity_poly.type
_entity_poly.pdbx_seq_one_letter_code
_entity_poly.pdbx_strand_id
1 'polypeptide(L)'
;MDYRVSLSLSVSDPSVLWRAAAAAAMAAPGMTIDDVVDTIGSEQDPEIADCIALLLQPPRIDGVTMHDFTCRRAARPLSGAVAGSTPPTRPAPRNRRPSRLEKVRIEQARMEQAPIEQAAMEQNRAAAG
;
A
#
# COMPACT_ATOMS: atom_id res chain seq x y z
N MET A 1 0.62 -4.56 20.46
CA MET A 1 2.10 -4.46 20.50
C MET A 1 2.54 -4.21 19.08
N ASP A 2 3.37 -3.21 18.86
CA ASP A 2 3.73 -2.73 17.54
C ASP A 2 5.21 -2.99 17.28
N TYR A 3 5.50 -3.64 16.16
CA TYR A 3 6.85 -3.98 15.74
C TYR A 3 7.14 -3.35 14.37
N ARG A 4 8.36 -2.85 14.19
CA ARG A 4 8.82 -2.27 12.92
C ARG A 4 10.09 -2.97 12.46
N VAL A 5 10.02 -3.56 11.26
CA VAL A 5 11.17 -4.14 10.56
C VAL A 5 11.57 -3.17 9.45
N SER A 6 12.87 -2.99 9.21
CA SER A 6 13.40 -2.16 8.12
C SER A 6 14.46 -2.94 7.36
N LEU A 7 14.31 -3.02 6.05
CA LEU A 7 15.21 -3.75 5.15
C LEU A 7 15.83 -2.77 4.14
N SER A 8 17.12 -2.90 3.88
CA SER A 8 17.86 -2.17 2.85
C SER A 8 18.53 -3.18 1.93
N LEU A 9 18.39 -2.97 0.63
CA LEU A 9 18.86 -3.90 -0.40
C LEU A 9 19.42 -3.13 -1.60
N SER A 10 20.34 -3.77 -2.30
CA SER A 10 20.92 -3.30 -3.55
C SER A 10 20.60 -4.29 -4.66
N VAL A 11 20.15 -3.80 -5.81
CA VAL A 11 19.89 -4.62 -6.99
C VAL A 11 21.12 -4.59 -7.88
N SER A 12 21.74 -5.76 -8.07
CA SER A 12 22.94 -5.91 -8.92
C SER A 12 22.57 -6.20 -10.38
N ASP A 13 21.46 -6.89 -10.61
CA ASP A 13 21.00 -7.30 -11.94
C ASP A 13 19.47 -7.08 -12.06
N PRO A 14 19.04 -6.01 -12.76
CA PRO A 14 17.64 -5.71 -13.04
C PRO A 14 16.88 -6.82 -13.78
N SER A 15 17.53 -7.49 -14.74
CA SER A 15 16.85 -8.47 -15.60
C SER A 15 16.57 -9.77 -14.85
N VAL A 16 17.52 -10.21 -14.01
CA VAL A 16 17.28 -11.37 -13.11
C VAL A 16 16.18 -11.08 -12.10
N LEU A 17 16.16 -9.86 -11.54
CA LEU A 17 15.10 -9.42 -10.63
C LEU A 17 13.73 -9.43 -11.32
N TRP A 18 13.65 -8.87 -12.53
CA TRP A 18 12.41 -8.81 -13.30
C TRP A 18 11.87 -10.21 -13.61
N ARG A 19 12.72 -11.15 -14.03
CA ARG A 19 12.31 -12.53 -14.32
C ARG A 19 11.76 -13.25 -13.09
N ALA A 20 12.35 -13.01 -11.93
CA ALA A 20 11.85 -13.56 -10.67
C ALA A 20 10.49 -12.95 -10.31
N ALA A 21 10.33 -11.63 -10.44
CA ALA A 21 9.07 -10.94 -10.19
C ALA A 21 7.97 -11.38 -11.16
N ALA A 22 8.28 -11.48 -12.46
CA ALA A 22 7.37 -11.99 -13.47
C ALA A 22 6.91 -13.42 -13.18
N ALA A 23 7.83 -14.31 -12.78
CA ALA A 23 7.48 -15.68 -12.39
C ALA A 23 6.54 -15.70 -11.17
N ALA A 24 6.76 -14.81 -10.19
CA ALA A 24 5.89 -14.68 -9.02
C ALA A 24 4.50 -14.14 -9.39
N ALA A 25 4.42 -13.14 -10.27
CA ALA A 25 3.14 -12.62 -10.77
C ALA A 25 2.36 -13.67 -11.55
N MET A 26 3.02 -14.41 -12.44
CA MET A 26 2.41 -15.44 -13.28
C MET A 26 1.93 -16.67 -12.48
N ALA A 27 2.39 -16.84 -11.24
CA ALA A 27 1.84 -17.86 -10.35
C ALA A 27 0.42 -17.53 -9.87
N ALA A 28 -0.02 -16.27 -10.00
CA ALA A 28 -1.39 -15.87 -9.71
C ALA A 28 -2.36 -16.33 -10.82
N PRO A 29 -3.49 -16.96 -10.48
CA PRO A 29 -4.47 -17.40 -11.48
C PRO A 29 -5.00 -16.24 -12.30
N GLY A 30 -4.99 -16.38 -13.63
CA GLY A 30 -5.54 -15.39 -14.55
C GLY A 30 -4.62 -14.21 -14.88
N MET A 31 -3.38 -14.19 -14.39
CA MET A 31 -2.41 -13.16 -14.74
C MET A 31 -1.83 -13.44 -16.14
N THR A 32 -1.82 -12.43 -17.01
CA THR A 32 -1.18 -12.50 -18.33
C THR A 32 0.16 -11.79 -18.34
N ILE A 33 0.97 -12.05 -19.37
CA ILE A 33 2.27 -11.37 -19.52
C ILE A 33 2.11 -9.85 -19.72
N ASP A 34 1.04 -9.41 -20.39
CA ASP A 34 0.76 -7.98 -20.57
C ASP A 34 0.44 -7.33 -19.22
N ASP A 35 -0.33 -7.99 -18.35
CA ASP A 35 -0.60 -7.49 -16.99
C ASP A 35 0.68 -7.40 -16.15
N VAL A 36 1.61 -8.34 -16.34
CA VAL A 36 2.93 -8.28 -15.69
C VAL A 36 3.70 -7.07 -16.17
N VAL A 37 3.77 -6.84 -17.49
CA VAL A 37 4.47 -5.69 -18.07
C VAL A 37 3.85 -4.36 -17.61
N ASP A 38 2.53 -4.28 -17.54
CA ASP A 38 1.82 -3.10 -17.03
C ASP A 38 2.07 -2.85 -15.53
N THR A 39 2.38 -3.90 -14.76
CA THR A 39 2.60 -3.80 -13.30
C THR A 39 4.05 -3.53 -12.93
N ILE A 40 5.01 -4.20 -13.57
CA ILE A 40 6.43 -4.17 -13.18
C ILE A 40 7.35 -3.66 -14.30
N GLY A 41 6.80 -3.10 -15.37
CA GLY A 41 7.56 -2.65 -16.54
C GLY A 41 8.02 -3.79 -17.44
N SER A 42 8.69 -3.43 -18.53
CA SER A 42 9.26 -4.41 -19.47
C SER A 42 10.55 -5.03 -18.95
N GLU A 43 11.01 -6.14 -19.52
CA GLU A 43 12.30 -6.74 -19.12
C GLU A 43 13.50 -5.81 -19.41
N GLN A 44 13.39 -4.96 -20.44
CA GLN A 44 14.44 -4.03 -20.88
C GLN A 44 14.44 -2.73 -20.07
N ASP A 45 13.28 -2.35 -19.53
CA ASP A 45 13.12 -1.20 -18.65
C ASP A 45 12.19 -1.58 -17.47
N PRO A 46 12.73 -2.34 -16.50
CA PRO A 46 11.93 -2.86 -15.40
C PRO A 46 11.72 -1.81 -14.30
N GLU A 47 10.50 -1.74 -13.79
CA GLU A 47 10.17 -0.95 -12.60
C GLU A 47 10.66 -1.68 -11.35
N ILE A 48 11.92 -1.40 -10.97
CA ILE A 48 12.64 -2.08 -9.89
C ILE A 48 11.88 -2.06 -8.57
N ALA A 49 11.25 -0.93 -8.25
CA ALA A 49 10.51 -0.78 -6.99
C ALA A 49 9.33 -1.76 -6.91
N ASP A 50 8.60 -1.92 -8.01
CA ASP A 50 7.44 -2.81 -8.09
C ASP A 50 7.85 -4.27 -8.19
N CYS A 51 8.96 -4.58 -8.90
CA CYS A 51 9.57 -5.91 -8.87
C CYS A 51 9.90 -6.36 -7.44
N ILE A 52 10.54 -5.47 -6.65
CA ILE A 52 10.88 -5.74 -5.25
C ILE A 52 9.62 -5.84 -4.41
N ALA A 53 8.65 -4.94 -4.59
CA ALA A 53 7.42 -4.93 -3.81
C ALA A 53 6.66 -6.25 -3.98
N LEU A 54 6.58 -6.76 -5.21
CA LEU A 54 5.92 -8.03 -5.52
C LEU A 54 6.63 -9.21 -4.86
N LEU A 55 7.96 -9.26 -4.92
CA LEU A 55 8.75 -10.36 -4.37
C LEU A 55 8.88 -10.35 -2.84
N LEU A 56 8.93 -9.16 -2.25
CA LEU A 56 9.11 -8.97 -0.81
C LEU A 56 7.80 -8.80 -0.05
N GLN A 57 6.66 -8.88 -0.74
CA GLN A 57 5.37 -8.87 -0.09
C GLN A 57 5.35 -10.00 0.95
N PRO A 58 5.24 -9.69 2.25
CA PRO A 58 5.31 -10.71 3.28
C PRO A 58 4.11 -11.67 3.12
N PRO A 59 4.32 -12.99 3.24
CA PRO A 59 3.19 -13.91 3.32
C PRO A 59 2.34 -13.55 4.54
N ARG A 60 1.04 -13.88 4.49
CA ARG A 60 0.17 -13.70 5.65
C ARG A 60 0.68 -14.58 6.79
N ILE A 61 0.86 -13.96 7.95
CA ILE A 61 1.25 -14.65 9.19
C ILE A 61 0.05 -14.58 10.13
N ASP A 62 -0.42 -15.74 10.61
CA ASP A 62 -1.56 -15.80 11.52
C ASP A 62 -1.29 -15.00 12.79
N GLY A 63 -2.29 -14.23 13.22
CA GLY A 63 -2.19 -13.32 14.36
C GLY A 63 -1.42 -12.03 14.10
N VAL A 64 -0.83 -11.83 12.92
CA VAL A 64 -0.15 -10.58 12.54
C VAL A 64 -1.03 -9.78 11.57
N THR A 65 -1.32 -8.53 11.94
CA THR A 65 -1.93 -7.57 11.02
C THR A 65 -0.85 -6.70 10.42
N MET A 66 -0.66 -6.80 9.10
CA MET A 66 0.25 -5.91 8.39
C MET A 66 -0.42 -4.55 8.19
N HIS A 67 0.11 -3.51 8.84
CA HIS A 67 -0.44 -2.17 8.77
C HIS A 67 0.06 -1.36 7.56
N ASP A 68 1.31 -1.57 7.17
CA ASP A 68 1.95 -0.84 6.07
C ASP A 68 3.11 -1.65 5.50
N PHE A 69 3.24 -1.62 4.17
CA PHE A 69 4.39 -2.16 3.44
C PHE A 69 4.66 -1.22 2.26
N THR A 70 5.86 -0.64 2.23
CA THR A 70 6.26 0.26 1.15
C THR A 70 7.65 -0.08 0.67
N CYS A 71 7.79 -0.31 -0.62
CA CYS A 71 9.08 -0.31 -1.30
C CYS A 71 9.29 1.04 -1.97
N ARG A 72 10.46 1.66 -1.78
CA ARG A 72 10.83 2.91 -2.46
C ARG A 72 12.28 2.87 -2.85
N ARG A 73 12.60 3.44 -4.01
CA ARG A 73 13.99 3.67 -4.39
C ARG A 73 14.62 4.61 -3.37
N ALA A 74 15.69 4.15 -2.72
CA ALA A 74 16.48 5.01 -1.86
C ALA A 74 17.05 6.16 -2.70
N ALA A 75 16.88 7.40 -2.25
CA ALA A 75 17.59 8.52 -2.84
C ALA A 75 19.09 8.23 -2.70
N ARG A 76 19.85 8.33 -3.81
CA ARG A 76 21.31 8.17 -3.74
C ARG A 76 21.82 9.15 -2.69
N PRO A 77 22.48 8.71 -1.60
CA PRO A 77 23.09 9.65 -0.70
C PRO A 77 24.11 10.45 -1.53
N LEU A 78 23.90 11.76 -1.64
CA LEU A 78 24.92 12.65 -2.17
C LEU A 78 26.14 12.41 -1.28
N SER A 79 27.21 11.88 -1.87
CA SER A 79 28.45 11.56 -1.16
C SER A 79 28.90 12.80 -0.40
N GLY A 80 28.72 12.79 0.92
CA GLY A 80 29.05 13.94 1.80
C GLY A 80 28.13 14.19 2.99
N ALA A 81 26.90 13.65 3.03
CA ALA A 81 26.03 13.84 4.19
C ALA A 81 25.98 12.59 5.08
N VAL A 82 26.81 12.55 6.12
CA VAL A 82 26.56 11.75 7.31
C VAL A 82 25.33 12.33 8.03
N ALA A 83 24.14 12.11 7.48
CA ALA A 83 22.89 12.41 8.16
C ALA A 83 22.62 11.28 9.16
N GLY A 84 22.83 11.58 10.43
CA GLY A 84 22.55 10.68 11.54
C GLY A 84 21.17 10.04 11.43
N SER A 85 21.10 8.77 11.85
CA SER A 85 19.88 7.99 11.96
C SER A 85 18.88 8.64 12.92
N THR A 86 18.06 9.56 12.42
CA THR A 86 16.76 9.86 13.03
C THR A 86 15.70 8.97 12.38
N PRO A 87 14.96 8.14 13.14
CA PRO A 87 13.84 7.39 12.59
C PRO A 87 12.82 8.37 11.99
N PRO A 88 12.18 8.05 10.85
CA PRO A 88 11.17 8.92 10.29
C PRO A 88 9.97 8.94 11.24
N THR A 89 9.86 9.99 12.04
CA THR A 89 8.61 10.37 12.70
C THR A 89 7.58 10.53 11.59
N ARG A 90 6.58 9.63 11.61
CA ARG A 90 5.41 9.64 10.73
C ARG A 90 4.99 11.10 10.47
N PRO A 91 4.98 11.58 9.22
CA PRO A 91 4.45 12.91 8.95
C PRO A 91 2.99 12.92 9.41
N ALA A 92 2.63 13.94 10.19
CA ALA A 92 1.25 14.20 10.58
C ALA A 92 0.35 14.11 9.34
N PRO A 93 -0.90 13.62 9.46
CA PRO A 93 -1.80 13.48 8.32
C PRO A 93 -1.89 14.83 7.63
N ARG A 94 -1.27 14.92 6.45
CA ARG A 94 -1.32 16.13 5.62
C ARG A 94 -2.79 16.32 5.30
N ASN A 95 -3.35 17.49 5.64
CA ASN A 95 -4.72 17.89 5.33
C ASN A 95 -4.89 17.87 3.80
N ARG A 96 -5.09 16.67 3.23
CA ARG A 96 -5.24 16.44 1.82
C ARG A 96 -6.69 16.73 1.52
N ARG A 97 -6.95 17.80 0.76
CA ARG A 97 -8.28 18.08 0.26
C ARG A 97 -8.76 16.82 -0.48
N PRO A 98 -9.93 16.26 -0.13
CA PRO A 98 -10.43 15.07 -0.78
C PRO A 98 -10.59 15.35 -2.28
N SER A 99 -10.16 14.40 -3.09
CA SER A 99 -10.38 14.41 -4.53
C SER A 99 -11.87 14.46 -4.84
N ARG A 100 -12.24 14.88 -6.06
CA ARG A 100 -13.65 14.96 -6.48
C ARG A 100 -14.38 13.62 -6.31
N LEU A 101 -13.68 12.50 -6.52
CA LEU A 101 -14.22 11.15 -6.33
C LEU A 101 -14.42 10.80 -4.85
N GLU A 102 -13.49 11.18 -3.98
CA GLU A 102 -13.63 10.99 -2.53
C GLU A 102 -14.79 11.82 -1.95
N LYS A 103 -14.99 13.04 -2.45
CA LYS A 103 -16.14 13.88 -2.05
C LYS A 103 -17.48 13.21 -2.40
N VAL A 104 -17.60 12.64 -3.60
CA VAL A 104 -18.81 11.91 -4.01
C VAL A 104 -19.04 10.69 -3.12
N ARG A 105 -17.99 9.92 -2.80
CA ARG A 105 -18.10 8.76 -1.90
C ARG A 105 -18.53 9.15 -0.48
N ILE A 106 -18.01 10.26 0.06
CA ILE A 106 -18.40 10.75 1.39
C ILE A 106 -19.86 11.22 1.40
N GLU A 107 -20.32 11.88 0.34
CA GLU A 107 -21.70 12.35 0.24
C GLU A 107 -22.69 11.18 0.08
N GLN A 108 -22.33 10.17 -0.73
CA GLN A 108 -23.12 8.96 -0.93
C GLN A 108 -23.24 8.16 0.39
N ALA A 109 -22.13 7.96 1.11
CA ALA A 109 -22.15 7.29 2.41
C ALA A 109 -23.01 8.02 3.45
N ARG A 110 -23.05 9.35 3.41
CA ARG A 110 -23.88 10.16 4.31
C ARG A 110 -25.37 10.03 3.99
N MET A 111 -25.74 9.90 2.73
CA MET A 111 -27.13 9.63 2.34
C MET A 111 -27.60 8.23 2.75
N GLU A 112 -26.71 7.22 2.70
CA GLU A 112 -27.04 5.85 3.11
C GLU A 112 -27.13 5.67 4.63
N GLN A 113 -26.42 6.48 5.42
CA GLN A 113 -26.47 6.42 6.89
C GLN A 113 -27.68 7.12 7.53
N ALA A 114 -28.27 8.10 6.85
CA ALA A 114 -29.41 8.87 7.35
C ALA A 114 -30.66 8.04 7.75
N PRO A 115 -31.11 7.03 6.98
CA PRO A 115 -32.25 6.19 7.40
C PRO A 115 -31.92 5.23 8.54
N ILE A 116 -30.65 4.85 8.70
CA ILE A 116 -30.20 3.90 9.73
C ILE A 116 -30.19 4.58 11.11
N GLU A 117 -29.73 5.82 11.19
CA GLU A 117 -29.75 6.59 12.45
C GLU A 117 -31.16 6.97 12.88
N GLN A 118 -32.06 7.29 11.95
CA GLN A 118 -33.46 7.57 12.26
C GLN A 118 -34.19 6.34 12.82
N ALA A 119 -33.98 5.17 12.22
CA ALA A 119 -34.54 3.91 12.72
C ALA A 119 -33.99 3.55 14.11
N ALA A 120 -32.71 3.81 14.37
CA ALA A 120 -32.11 3.62 15.68
C ALA A 120 -32.67 4.59 16.74
N MET A 121 -32.93 5.85 16.36
CA MET A 121 -33.57 6.83 17.26
C MET A 121 -35.02 6.47 17.59
N GLU A 122 -35.80 5.98 16.63
CA GLU A 122 -37.18 5.52 16.89
C GLU A 122 -37.23 4.28 17.78
N GLN A 123 -36.35 3.30 17.59
CA GLN A 123 -36.29 2.12 18.47
C GLN A 123 -35.95 2.50 19.92
N ASN A 124 -35.04 3.45 20.13
CA ASN A 124 -34.66 3.88 21.47
C ASN A 124 -35.79 4.70 22.15
N ARG A 125 -36.57 5.45 21.36
CA ARG A 125 -37.79 6.12 21.85
C ARG A 125 -38.90 5.14 22.21
N ALA A 126 -39.05 4.05 21.44
CA ALA A 126 -40.03 3.00 21.72
C ALA A 126 -39.67 2.13 22.94
N ALA A 127 -38.39 2.03 23.29
CA ALA A 127 -37.93 1.29 24.47
C ALA A 127 -37.98 2.09 25.78
N ALA A 128 -38.23 3.39 25.71
CA ALA A 128 -38.24 4.31 26.86
C ALA A 128 -39.65 4.75 27.32
N GLY A 129 -40.71 4.17 26.74
CA GLY A 129 -42.11 4.36 27.15
C GLY A 129 -42.73 3.04 27.57
#